data_AF-A0A7Y1FKB9-F1
#
_entry.id   AF-A0A7Y1FKB9-F1
#
_cell.length_a   1.000
_cell.length_b   1.000
_cell.length_c   1.000
_cell.angle_alpha   90.00
_cell.angle_beta   90.00
_cell.angle_gamma   90.00
#
_symmetry.space_group_name_H-M   'P 1'
#
loop_
_entity.id
_entity.type
_entity.pdbx_description
1 polymer ?
#
loop_
_entity_poly.entity_id
_entity_poly.type
_entity_poly.pdbx_seq_one_letter_code
_entity_poly.pdbx_strand_id
1 'polypeptide(L)' 'MPAPDVSISSVAISHGINANVIRKWLPIYRDQPPATLPEFLPIKVEKHRST' A
#
# COMPACT_ATOMS: atom_id res chain seq x y z
N MET A 1 10.30 18.93 -14.98
CA MET A 1 9.57 19.09 -13.71
C MET A 1 10.12 18.05 -12.73
N PRO A 2 10.51 18.40 -11.50
CA PRO A 2 10.85 17.38 -10.52
C PRO A 2 9.56 16.61 -10.21
N ALA A 3 9.64 15.28 -10.15
CA ALA A 3 8.51 14.44 -9.77
C ALA A 3 7.99 14.89 -8.39
N PRO A 4 6.67 14.84 -8.13
CA PRO A 4 6.14 15.23 -6.83
C PRO A 4 6.83 14.38 -5.77
N ASP A 5 7.39 15.04 -4.75
CA ASP A 5 7.96 14.39 -3.56
C ASP A 5 6.80 13.73 -2.78
N VAL A 6 6.35 12.58 -3.28
CA VAL A 6 5.22 11.86 -2.73
C VAL A 6 5.71 11.17 -1.46
N SER A 7 5.36 11.75 -0.32
CA SER A 7 5.66 11.13 0.97
C SER A 7 4.87 9.84 1.12
N ILE A 8 5.49 8.82 1.73
CA ILE A 8 4.84 7.54 2.07
C ILE A 8 3.55 7.76 2.88
N SER A 9 3.52 8.80 3.71
CA SER A 9 2.34 9.17 4.49
C SER A 9 1.20 9.70 3.61
N SER A 10 1.52 10.43 2.55
CA SER A 10 0.52 10.94 1.59
C SER A 10 -0.14 9.79 0.83
N VAL A 11 0.67 8.82 0.38
CA VAL A 11 0.20 7.58 -0.25
C VAL A 11 -0.66 6.77 0.73
N ALA A 12 -0.20 6.58 1.96
CA ALA A 12 -0.96 5.87 3.00
C ALA A 12 -2.37 6.46 3.20
N ILE A 13 -2.47 7.78 3.32
CA ILE A 13 -3.75 8.49 3.52
C ILE A 13 -4.65 8.35 2.29
N SER A 14 -4.09 8.54 1.10
CA SER A 14 -4.85 8.46 -0.16
C SER A 14 -5.46 7.07 -0.40
N HIS A 15 -4.77 6.02 0.04
CA HIS A 15 -5.20 4.64 -0.19
C HIS A 15 -5.80 3.97 1.06
N GLY A 16 -5.88 4.67 2.20
CA GLY A 16 -6.35 4.10 3.46
C GLY A 16 -5.48 2.96 4.00
N ILE A 17 -4.20 2.93 3.63
CA ILE A 17 -3.25 1.88 4.03
C ILE A 17 -2.36 2.38 5.17
N ASN A 18 -1.90 1.50 6.05
CA ASN A 18 -0.92 1.85 7.07
C ASN A 18 0.46 2.18 6.47
N ALA A 19 1.02 3.36 6.77
CA ALA A 19 2.32 3.80 6.28
C ALA A 19 3.50 2.87 6.68
N ASN A 20 3.40 2.16 7.80
CA ASN A 20 4.39 1.17 8.23
C ASN A 20 4.43 -0.05 7.29
N VAL A 21 3.28 -0.42 6.73
CA VAL A 21 3.20 -1.49 5.72
C VAL A 21 3.92 -1.05 4.46
N ILE A 22 3.62 0.16 3.96
CA ILE A 22 4.27 0.71 2.77
C ILE A 22 5.79 0.80 2.97
N ARG A 23 6.26 1.30 4.12
CA ARG A 23 7.70 1.38 4.45
C ARG A 23 8.42 0.04 4.44
N LYS A 24 7.77 -1.02 4.94
CA LYS A 24 8.34 -2.38 4.95
C LYS A 24 8.37 -3.01 3.57
N TRP A 25 7.37 -2.71 2.73
CA TRP A 25 7.19 -3.37 1.44
C TRP A 25 7.90 -2.62 0.30
N LEU A 26 8.03 -1.30 0.38
CA LEU A 26 8.64 -0.47 -0.66
C LEU A 26 10.05 -0.93 -1.09
N PRO A 27 10.98 -1.29 -0.17
CA PRO A 27 12.30 -1.80 -0.58
C PRO A 27 12.24 -3.18 -1.26
N ILE A 28 11.28 -4.03 -0.88
CA ILE A 28 11.14 -5.39 -1.39
C ILE A 28 10.65 -5.38 -2.85
N TYR A 29 9.78 -4.42 -3.16
CA TYR A 29 9.13 -4.29 -4.47
C TYR A 29 9.74 -3.20 -5.35
N ARG A 30 10.84 -2.55 -4.92
CA ARG A 30 11.46 -1.42 -5.64
C ARG A 30 12.00 -1.81 -7.02
N ASP A 31 12.59 -2.99 -7.11
CA ASP A 31 13.22 -3.52 -8.33
C ASP A 31 12.27 -4.45 -9.11
N GLN A 32 11.06 -4.67 -8.58
CA GLN A 32 10.05 -5.48 -9.26
C GLN A 32 9.27 -4.58 -10.24
N PRO A 33 9.10 -4.99 -11.50
CA PRO A 33 8.25 -4.25 -12.43
C PRO A 33 6.85 -4.11 -11.83
N PRO A 34 6.21 -2.92 -11.93
CA PRO A 34 4.89 -2.69 -11.37
C PRO A 34 3.95 -3.75 -11.91
N ALA A 35 3.46 -4.61 -11.02
CA ALA A 35 2.55 -5.67 -11.40
C ALA A 35 1.30 -5.02 -12.00
N THR A 36 0.88 -5.47 -13.19
CA THR A 36 -0.39 -5.05 -13.83
C THR A 36 -1.57 -5.72 -13.12
N LEU A 37 -1.62 -5.58 -11.80
CA LEU A 37 -2.67 -6.13 -10.96
C LEU A 37 -3.58 -4.97 -10.52
N PRO A 38 -4.89 -5.23 -10.35
CA PRO A 38 -5.76 -4.27 -9.66
C PRO A 38 -5.12 -3.91 -8.32
N GLU A 39 -5.07 -2.63 -8.01
CA GLU A 39 -4.34 -2.11 -6.83
C GLU A 39 -4.80 -2.78 -5.52
N PHE A 40 -6.06 -3.21 -5.47
CA PHE A 40 -6.59 -4.02 -4.38
C PHE A 40 -7.50 -5.11 -4.92
N LEU A 41 -7.31 -6.32 -4.41
CA LEU A 41 -8.28 -7.39 -4.56
C LEU A 41 -9.23 -7.36 -3.34
N PRO A 42 -10.55 -7.44 -3.56
CA PRO A 42 -11.49 -7.50 -2.45
C PRO A 42 -11.30 -8.83 -1.69
N ILE A 43 -10.79 -8.73 -0.47
CA ILE A 43 -10.73 -9.86 0.46
C ILE A 43 -11.97 -9.78 1.36
N LYS A 44 -12.74 -10.86 1.42
CA LYS A 44 -13.86 -10.99 2.36
C LYS A 44 -13.29 -11.16 3.77
N VAL A 45 -13.21 -10.06 4.52
CA VAL A 45 -12.78 -10.09 5.91
C VAL A 45 -13.89 -10.67 6.77
N GLU A 46 -13.74 -11.92 7.19
CA GLU A 46 -14.64 -12.55 8.15
C GLU A 46 -14.36 -11.95 9.53
N LYS A 47 -15.35 -11.21 10.05
CA LYS A 47 -15.24 -10.55 11.35
C LYS A 47 -15.29 -11.59 12.46
N HIS A 48 -14.15 -12.16 12.81
CA HIS A 48 -14.01 -12.90 14.06
C HIS A 48 -14.02 -11.90 15.22
N ARG A 49 -15.21 -11.59 15.72
CA ARG A 49 -15.39 -10.94 17.02
C ARG A 49 -15.04 -11.97 18.09
N SER A 50 -13.80 -11.97 18.57
CA SER A 50 -13.48 -12.60 19.85
C SER A 50 -14.17 -11.78 20.94
N THR A 51 -15.23 -12.36 21.50
CA THR A 51 -15.92 -11.93 22.72
C THR A 51 -15.06 -12.20 23.93
#